data_AF-A0A4P5V374-F1
#
_entry.id   AF-A0A4P5V374-F1
#
_cell.length_a   1.000
_cell.length_b   1.000
_cell.length_c   1.000
_cell.angle_alpha   90.00
_cell.angle_beta   90.00
_cell.angle_gamma   90.00
#
_symmetry.space_group_name_H-M   'P 1'
#
loop_
_entity.id
_entity.type
_entity.pdbx_description
1 polymer ?
#
loop_
_entity_poly.entity_id
_entity_poly.type
_entity_poly.pdbx_seq_one_letter_code
_entity_poly.pdbx_strand_id
1 'polypeptide(L)'
;MDAVPDASQFFNGNSLDPYRLIAFQRSVAAEARKAGGPMVRMVIDMRWLFQDRPFSMHDTLKFEAASHAILAPDVDILATLTQYHYADLSSEFIIELLKIHPIAVVAQFMRRNPHPFDAHRYMKRILERQK
;
A
#
# COMPACT_ATOMS: atom_id res chain seq x y z
N MET A 1 5.07 5.63 17.23
CA MET A 1 3.89 6.53 17.13
C MET A 1 2.94 5.93 16.11
N ASP A 2 1.63 6.05 16.29
CA ASP A 2 0.64 5.48 15.37
C ASP A 2 -0.04 6.60 14.56
N ALA A 3 -0.13 6.40 13.25
CA ALA A 3 -0.84 7.27 12.33
C ALA A 3 -1.96 6.48 11.66
N VAL A 4 -3.19 6.99 11.74
CA VAL A 4 -4.37 6.43 11.07
C VAL A 4 -4.89 7.50 10.10
N PRO A 5 -4.65 7.36 8.79
CA PRO A 5 -5.14 8.31 7.80
C PRO A 5 -6.67 8.30 7.72
N ASP A 6 -7.28 9.48 7.56
CA ASP A 6 -8.70 9.60 7.21
C ASP A 6 -8.85 9.53 5.69
N ALA A 7 -9.61 8.54 5.24
CA ALA A 7 -9.90 8.28 3.83
C ALA A 7 -10.33 9.55 3.07
N SER A 8 -11.12 10.43 3.71
CA SER A 8 -11.66 11.65 3.10
C SER A 8 -10.60 12.58 2.49
N GLN A 9 -9.37 12.54 3.02
CA GLN A 9 -8.25 13.41 2.60
C GLN A 9 -7.68 13.02 1.24
N PHE A 10 -7.95 11.81 0.77
CA PHE A 10 -7.34 11.23 -0.42
C PHE A 10 -8.32 11.10 -1.59
N PHE A 11 -9.57 11.51 -1.41
CA PHE A 11 -10.51 11.59 -2.52
C PHE A 11 -10.33 12.89 -3.30
N ASN A 12 -10.45 12.79 -4.62
CA ASN A 12 -10.60 13.91 -5.53
C ASN A 12 -12.00 13.82 -6.17
N GLY A 13 -12.98 14.52 -5.57
CA GLY A 13 -14.39 14.28 -5.85
C GLY A 13 -14.79 12.88 -5.38
N ASN A 14 -15.31 12.05 -6.28
CA ASN A 14 -15.78 10.68 -5.96
C ASN A 14 -14.75 9.59 -6.27
N SER A 15 -13.49 9.94 -6.55
CA SER A 15 -12.45 8.95 -6.88
C SER A 15 -11.29 9.07 -5.92
N LEU A 16 -10.79 7.94 -5.44
CA LEU A 16 -9.55 7.91 -4.67
C LEU A 16 -8.38 8.34 -5.55
N ASP A 17 -7.54 9.23 -5.03
CA ASP A 17 -6.25 9.59 -5.59
C ASP A 17 -5.15 8.82 -4.82
N PRO A 18 -4.69 7.67 -5.34
CA PRO A 18 -3.68 6.85 -4.66
C PRO A 18 -2.35 7.58 -4.46
N TYR A 19 -2.03 8.58 -5.31
CA TYR A 19 -0.78 9.32 -5.20
C TYR A 19 -0.80 10.32 -4.04
N ARG A 20 -1.98 10.81 -3.64
CA ARG A 20 -2.12 11.61 -2.41
C ARG A 20 -1.77 10.80 -1.16
N LEU A 21 -2.14 9.52 -1.14
CA LEU A 21 -1.79 8.63 -0.03
C LEU A 21 -0.27 8.40 0.06
N ILE A 22 0.39 8.16 -1.07
CA ILE A 22 1.86 8.04 -1.12
C ILE A 22 2.51 9.35 -0.64
N ALA A 23 2.01 10.50 -1.10
CA ALA A 23 2.52 11.80 -0.69
C ALA A 23 2.34 12.04 0.82
N PHE A 24 1.23 11.61 1.41
CA PHE A 24 1.00 11.67 2.85
C PHE A 24 1.91 10.72 3.63
N GLN A 25 2.10 9.48 3.17
CA GLN A 25 3.07 8.56 3.76
C GLN A 25 4.47 9.19 3.79
N ARG A 26 4.89 9.82 2.69
CA ARG A 26 6.17 10.55 2.59
C ARG A 26 6.25 11.73 3.54
N SER A 27 5.18 12.53 3.69
CA SER A 27 5.19 13.68 4.60
C SER A 27 5.28 13.23 6.07
N VAL A 28 4.55 12.17 6.45
CA VAL A 28 4.64 11.57 7.78
C VAL A 28 6.05 11.06 8.06
N ALA A 29 6.69 10.38 7.10
CA ALA A 29 8.07 9.91 7.23
C ALA A 29 9.06 11.08 7.40
N ALA A 30 8.88 12.15 6.62
CA ALA A 30 9.72 13.34 6.68
C ALA A 30 9.61 14.08 8.02
N GLU A 31 8.40 14.28 8.52
CA GLU A 31 8.16 14.91 9.82
C GLU A 31 8.71 14.06 10.97
N ALA A 32 8.51 12.74 10.93
CA ALA A 32 9.07 11.82 11.92
C ALA A 32 10.60 11.86 11.95
N ARG A 33 11.23 11.87 10.77
CA ARG A 33 12.69 11.99 10.64
C ARG A 33 13.19 13.31 11.19
N LYS A 34 12.52 14.42 10.89
CA LYS A 34 12.85 15.76 11.41
C LYS A 34 12.73 15.85 12.93
N ALA A 35 11.73 15.18 13.51
CA ALA A 35 11.53 15.15 14.95
C ALA A 35 12.57 14.29 15.70
N GLY A 36 13.40 13.50 15.00
CA GLY A 36 14.34 12.55 15.62
C GLY A 36 13.64 11.48 16.46
N GLY A 37 12.34 11.29 16.24
CA GLY A 37 11.49 10.41 17.03
C GLY A 37 11.62 8.93 16.64
N PRO A 38 10.95 8.03 17.37
CA PRO A 38 10.89 6.62 17.01
C PRO A 38 10.12 6.43 15.69
N MET A 39 10.32 5.26 15.07
CA MET A 39 9.57 4.82 13.88
C MET A 39 8.05 5.04 14.04
N VAL A 40 7.42 5.49 12.94
CA VAL A 40 5.98 5.64 12.82
C VAL A 40 5.38 4.37 12.24
N ARG A 41 4.28 3.91 12.83
CA ARG A 41 3.43 2.84 12.29
C ARG A 41 2.21 3.49 11.68
N MET A 42 1.94 3.22 10.41
CA MET A 42 0.76 3.71 9.72
C MET A 42 -0.16 2.55 9.38
N VAL A 43 -1.38 2.56 9.92
CA VAL A 43 -2.39 1.53 9.65
C VAL A 43 -3.36 2.07 8.62
N ILE A 44 -3.45 1.42 7.46
CA ILE A 44 -4.21 1.91 6.31
C ILE A 44 -5.31 0.91 6.00
N ASP A 45 -6.56 1.35 6.15
CA ASP A 45 -7.74 0.58 5.80
C ASP A 45 -8.02 0.70 4.29
N MET A 46 -7.86 -0.41 3.58
CA MET A 46 -8.03 -0.48 2.12
C MET A 46 -9.45 -0.74 1.66
N ARG A 47 -10.46 -0.75 2.54
CA ARG A 47 -11.87 -0.87 2.14
C ARG A 47 -12.33 0.27 1.22
N TRP A 48 -11.78 1.47 1.39
CA TRP A 48 -12.06 2.64 0.55
C TRP A 48 -11.75 2.46 -0.95
N LEU A 49 -10.83 1.57 -1.34
CA LEU A 49 -10.51 1.29 -2.75
C LEU A 49 -11.69 0.59 -3.46
N PHE A 50 -12.64 0.06 -2.69
CA PHE A 50 -13.70 -0.80 -3.21
C PHE A 50 -15.12 -0.25 -2.98
N GLN A 51 -15.30 0.89 -2.29
CA GLN A 51 -16.62 1.36 -1.83
C GLN A 51 -17.42 2.20 -2.84
N ASP A 52 -16.86 3.26 -3.45
CA ASP A 52 -17.67 4.23 -4.23
C ASP A 52 -17.37 4.25 -5.74
N ARG A 53 -16.13 3.91 -6.13
CA ARG A 53 -15.73 3.59 -7.50
C ARG A 53 -14.66 2.50 -7.39
N PRO A 54 -14.93 1.26 -7.83
CA PRO A 54 -13.99 0.18 -7.64
C PRO A 54 -12.70 0.52 -8.36
N PHE A 55 -11.64 0.77 -7.59
CA PHE A 55 -10.29 0.77 -8.11
C PHE A 55 -10.09 -0.62 -8.71
N SER A 56 -9.70 -0.69 -9.99
CA SER A 56 -9.51 -2.00 -10.59
C SER A 56 -8.41 -2.75 -9.83
N MET A 57 -8.45 -4.09 -9.86
CA MET A 57 -7.34 -4.90 -9.36
C MET A 57 -6.01 -4.40 -9.93
N HIS A 58 -6.00 -4.03 -11.21
CA HIS A 58 -4.81 -3.52 -11.91
C HIS A 58 -4.30 -2.21 -11.29
N ASP A 59 -5.19 -1.24 -11.09
CA ASP A 59 -4.82 0.07 -10.55
C ASP A 59 -4.37 -0.04 -9.09
N THR A 60 -4.97 -0.96 -8.33
CA THR A 60 -4.55 -1.22 -6.95
C THR A 60 -3.14 -1.82 -6.92
N LEU A 61 -2.85 -2.83 -7.75
CA LEU A 61 -1.53 -3.43 -7.82
C LEU A 61 -0.46 -2.45 -8.33
N LYS A 62 -0.82 -1.52 -9.23
CA LYS A 62 0.05 -0.41 -9.61
C LYS A 62 0.37 0.49 -8.43
N PHE A 63 -0.65 0.88 -7.67
CA PHE A 63 -0.47 1.71 -6.49
C PHE A 63 0.44 1.02 -5.45
N GLU A 64 0.18 -0.24 -5.12
CA GLU A 64 0.99 -0.98 -4.13
C GLU A 64 2.47 -1.05 -4.56
N ALA A 65 2.72 -1.38 -5.82
CA ALA A 65 4.08 -1.44 -6.35
C ALA A 65 4.75 -0.06 -6.38
N ALA A 66 4.03 1.00 -6.77
CA ALA A 66 4.55 2.36 -6.75
C ALA A 66 4.86 2.84 -5.32
N SER A 67 3.97 2.56 -4.36
CA SER A 67 4.17 2.89 -2.95
C SER A 67 5.43 2.22 -2.42
N HIS A 68 5.62 0.94 -2.71
CA HIS A 68 6.83 0.21 -2.31
C HIS A 68 8.12 0.82 -2.88
N ALA A 69 8.11 1.25 -4.16
CA ALA A 69 9.27 1.88 -4.79
C ALA A 69 9.58 3.27 -4.19
N ILE A 70 8.55 4.08 -3.95
CA ILE A 70 8.68 5.47 -3.50
C ILE A 70 9.03 5.55 -2.00
N LEU A 71 8.52 4.61 -1.20
CA LEU A 71 8.73 4.55 0.24
C LEU A 71 9.95 3.71 0.64
N ALA A 72 10.62 3.03 -0.29
CA ALA A 72 11.83 2.26 -0.01
C ALA A 72 12.91 3.04 0.78
N PRO A 73 13.15 4.34 0.55
CA PRO A 73 14.11 5.11 1.34
C PRO A 73 13.66 5.42 2.78
N ASP A 74 12.40 5.18 3.13
CA ASP A 74 11.82 5.55 4.43
C ASP A 74 11.46 4.33 5.31
N VAL A 75 11.86 3.12 4.92
CA VAL A 75 11.49 1.88 5.63
C VAL A 75 12.09 1.77 7.04
N ASP A 76 13.10 2.57 7.35
CA ASP A 76 13.71 2.73 8.67
C ASP A 76 12.89 3.62 9.62
N ILE A 77 12.07 4.53 9.07
CA ILE A 77 11.29 5.50 9.85
C ILE A 77 9.78 5.29 9.76
N LEU A 78 9.30 4.57 8.73
CA LEU A 78 7.88 4.33 8.48
C LEU A 78 7.60 2.86 8.19
N ALA A 79 6.75 2.25 9.02
CA ALA A 79 6.17 0.94 8.78
C ALA A 79 4.68 1.07 8.42
N THR A 80 4.30 0.60 7.23
CA THR A 80 2.91 0.61 6.76
C THR A 80 2.23 -0.74 6.96
N LEU A 81 1.02 -0.73 7.51
CA LEU A 81 0.16 -1.88 7.75
C LEU A 81 -1.09 -1.71 6.89
N THR A 82 -1.05 -2.28 5.70
CA THR A 82 -2.13 -2.19 4.72
C THR A 82 -3.15 -3.30 4.95
N GLN A 83 -4.41 -2.94 5.19
CA GLN A 83 -5.47 -3.87 5.59
C GLN A 83 -6.53 -3.99 4.50
N TYR A 84 -6.79 -5.19 3.99
CA TYR A 84 -7.85 -5.43 3.02
C TYR A 84 -8.95 -6.28 3.62
N HIS A 85 -10.18 -6.08 3.16
CA HIS A 85 -11.30 -6.95 3.52
C HIS A 85 -11.28 -8.19 2.62
N TYR A 86 -10.89 -9.33 3.21
CA TYR A 86 -10.64 -10.57 2.47
C TYR A 86 -11.83 -11.05 1.62
N ALA A 87 -13.06 -10.84 2.10
CA ALA A 87 -14.27 -11.28 1.40
C ALA A 87 -14.54 -10.49 0.10
N ASP A 88 -13.90 -9.34 -0.08
CA ASP A 88 -14.10 -8.47 -1.24
C ASP A 88 -13.06 -8.74 -2.35
N LEU A 89 -12.09 -9.64 -2.10
CA LEU A 89 -10.97 -9.90 -3.01
C LEU A 89 -11.12 -11.23 -3.74
N SER A 90 -10.79 -11.25 -5.03
CA SER A 90 -10.61 -12.51 -5.76
C SER A 90 -9.34 -13.24 -5.31
N SER A 91 -9.33 -14.57 -5.44
CA SER A 91 -8.15 -15.39 -5.14
C SER A 91 -6.91 -14.96 -5.91
N GLU A 92 -7.09 -14.56 -7.17
CA GLU A 92 -6.01 -14.07 -8.03
C GLU A 92 -5.41 -12.76 -7.50
N PHE A 93 -6.27 -11.87 -7.02
CA PHE A 93 -5.83 -10.61 -6.44
C PHE A 93 -5.06 -10.82 -5.14
N ILE A 94 -5.57 -11.69 -4.26
CA ILE A 94 -4.87 -12.07 -3.02
C ILE A 94 -3.47 -12.59 -3.33
N ILE A 95 -3.32 -13.47 -4.32
CA ILE A 95 -2.01 -14.00 -4.72
C ILE A 95 -1.07 -12.88 -5.18
N GLU A 96 -1.57 -11.89 -5.92
CA GLU A 96 -0.76 -10.76 -6.36
C GLU A 96 -0.35 -9.83 -5.21
N LEU A 97 -1.25 -9.53 -4.27
CA LEU A 97 -0.91 -8.78 -3.06
C LEU A 97 0.16 -9.48 -2.22
N LEU A 98 0.03 -10.80 -2.03
CA LEU A 98 1.01 -11.60 -1.29
C LEU A 98 2.40 -11.62 -1.96
N LYS A 99 2.49 -11.41 -3.27
CA LYS A 99 3.78 -11.27 -3.98
C LYS A 99 4.44 -9.91 -3.79
N ILE A 100 3.64 -8.87 -3.55
CA ILE A 100 4.14 -7.50 -3.36
C ILE A 100 4.63 -7.30 -1.93
N HIS A 101 3.83 -7.68 -0.94
CA HIS A 101 4.14 -7.36 0.44
C HIS A 101 5.26 -8.26 1.01
N PRO A 102 6.24 -7.69 1.74
CA PRO A 102 7.33 -8.46 2.33
C PRO A 102 6.87 -9.29 3.54
N ILE A 103 5.78 -8.87 4.20
CA ILE A 103 5.15 -9.56 5.32
C ILE A 103 3.64 -9.54 5.07
N ALA A 104 3.00 -10.68 5.28
CA ALA A 104 1.55 -10.81 5.24
C ALA A 104 1.03 -11.38 6.56
N VAL A 105 -0.11 -10.85 7.01
CA VAL A 105 -0.88 -11.39 8.13
C VAL A 105 -2.19 -11.89 7.58
N VAL A 106 -2.43 -13.20 7.70
CA VAL A 106 -3.67 -13.84 7.26
C VAL A 106 -4.25 -14.59 8.45
N ALA A 107 -5.42 -14.14 8.92
CA ALA A 107 -6.00 -14.57 10.19
C ALA A 107 -4.98 -14.41 11.34
N GLN A 108 -4.61 -15.51 12.00
CA GLN A 108 -3.64 -15.53 13.10
C GLN A 108 -2.18 -15.75 12.67
N PHE A 109 -1.92 -15.91 11.38
CA PHE A 109 -0.59 -16.27 10.87
C PHE A 109 0.12 -15.06 10.24
N MET A 110 1.30 -14.75 10.76
CA MET A 110 2.24 -13.82 10.14
C MET A 110 3.31 -14.60 9.40
N ARG A 111 3.53 -14.28 8.12
CA ARG A 111 4.58 -14.91 7.29
C ARG A 111 5.35 -13.84 6.52
N ARG A 112 6.66 -14.03 6.42
CA ARG A 112 7.47 -13.30 5.44
C ARG A 112 7.22 -13.88 4.06
N ASN A 113 7.12 -13.00 3.07
CA ASN A 113 7.07 -13.40 1.69
C ASN A 113 8.41 -14.07 1.31
N PRO A 114 8.40 -15.33 0.84
CA PRO A 114 9.62 -16.05 0.51
C PRO A 114 10.28 -15.55 -0.79
N HIS A 115 9.60 -14.70 -1.56
CA HIS A 115 10.09 -14.18 -2.82
C HIS A 115 10.52 -12.71 -2.69
N PRO A 116 11.71 -12.34 -3.18
CA PRO A 116 12.10 -10.94 -3.23
C PRO A 116 11.18 -10.18 -4.19
N PHE A 117 10.57 -9.12 -3.70
CA PHE A 117 9.77 -8.22 -4.52
C PHE A 117 10.64 -7.16 -5.18
N ASP A 118 10.54 -7.04 -6.51
CA ASP A 118 11.15 -5.98 -7.30
C ASP A 118 10.03 -5.14 -7.92
N ALA A 119 9.82 -3.95 -7.34
CA ALA A 119 8.77 -3.03 -7.76
C ALA A 119 8.92 -2.59 -9.23
N HIS A 120 10.14 -2.40 -9.72
CA HIS A 120 10.39 -1.98 -11.11
C HIS A 120 10.01 -3.09 -12.09
N ARG A 121 10.49 -4.31 -11.83
CA ARG A 121 10.14 -5.48 -12.64
C ARG A 121 8.65 -5.77 -12.61
N TYR A 122 8.02 -5.62 -11.45
CA TYR A 122 6.59 -5.84 -11.27
C TYR A 122 5.75 -4.80 -12.04
N MET A 123 6.09 -3.51 -11.92
CA MET A 123 5.43 -2.43 -12.65
C MET A 123 5.54 -2.62 -14.16
N LYS A 124 6.72 -3.00 -14.67
CA LYS A 124 6.90 -3.32 -16.10
C LYS A 124 5.92 -4.40 -16.56
N ARG A 125 5.83 -5.51 -15.81
CA ARG A 125 4.93 -6.63 -16.12
C ARG A 125 3.45 -6.22 -16.10
N ILE A 126 3.06 -5.35 -15.17
CA ILE A 126 1.68 -4.84 -15.07
C ILE A 126 1.32 -3.95 -16.27
N LEU A 127 2.24 -3.08 -16.70
CA LEU A 127 2.04 -2.20 -17.85
C LEU A 127 2.03 -2.97 -19.17
N GLU A 128 2.85 -4.02 -19.31
CA GLU A 128 2.90 -4.87 -20.50
C GLU A 128 1.59 -5.66 -20.71
N ARG A 129 0.90 -6.04 -19.63
CA ARG A 129 -0.41 -6.72 -19.67
C ARG A 129 -1.58 -5.80 -20.04
N GLN A 130 -1.35 -4.52 -20.34
CA GLN A 130 -2.38 -3.58 -20.79
C GLN A 130 -2.51 -3.48 -22.33
N LYS A 131 -1.68 -4.20 -23.09
CA LYS A 131 -1.81 -4.34 -24.55
C LYS A 131 -2.65 -5.57 -24.89
#